data_AF-A0A8I0N557-F1
#
_entry.id   AF-A0A8I0N557-F1
#
_cell.length_a   1.000
_cell.length_b   1.000
_cell.length_c   1.000
_cell.angle_alpha   90.00
_cell.angle_beta   90.00
_cell.angle_gamma   90.00
#
_symmetry.space_group_name_H-M   'P 1'
#
loop_
_entity.id
_entity.type
_entity.pdbx_description
1 polymer ?
#
loop_
_entity_poly.entity_id
_entity_poly.type
_entity_poly.pdbx_seq_one_letter_code
_entity_poly.pdbx_strand_id
1 'polypeptide(L)'
;MRTHRKQISPAGQKIYEAHSTYAAALGAPDRCRYRRTPPGAPTVAGLVRPGDTISTSYNTGGVVIEVKEYFHAAPTGETLSHFTIVYVPSDRASKYRDTDLCWINECGAVGNRILKLFEANTDEVFVLGRAQSTTSRRSRTILIT
;
A
#
# COMPACT_ATOMS: atom_id res chain seq x y z
N MET A 1 -41.07 8.65 -40.00
CA MET A 1 -39.70 8.19 -40.27
C MET A 1 -39.05 7.74 -38.97
N ARG A 2 -38.82 6.43 -38.80
CA ARG A 2 -38.08 5.87 -37.67
C ARG A 2 -36.60 6.22 -37.82
N THR A 3 -36.05 7.01 -36.92
CA THR A 3 -34.60 7.19 -36.82
C THR A 3 -34.01 5.92 -36.22
N HIS A 4 -33.31 5.15 -37.05
CA HIS A 4 -32.54 4.00 -36.60
C HIS A 4 -31.37 4.51 -35.76
N ARG A 5 -31.53 4.53 -34.43
CA ARG A 5 -30.42 4.82 -33.52
C ARG A 5 -29.41 3.68 -33.69
N LYS A 6 -28.31 3.96 -34.40
CA LYS A 6 -27.15 3.06 -34.46
C LYS A 6 -26.75 2.74 -33.03
N GLN A 7 -26.93 1.49 -32.64
CA GLN A 7 -26.37 0.94 -31.42
C GLN A 7 -24.85 0.93 -31.64
N ILE A 8 -24.15 1.85 -30.97
CA ILE A 8 -22.69 1.85 -30.95
C ILE A 8 -22.31 0.65 -30.07
N SER A 9 -22.03 -0.48 -30.70
CA SER A 9 -21.38 -1.59 -30.03
C SER A 9 -20.04 -1.07 -29.48
N PRO A 10 -19.76 -1.13 -28.17
CA PRO A 10 -18.49 -0.70 -27.62
C PRO A 10 -17.43 -1.78 -27.86
N ALA A 11 -17.21 -2.14 -29.12
CA ALA A 11 -16.09 -2.95 -29.52
C ALA A 11 -14.86 -2.03 -29.61
N GLY A 12 -14.13 -1.90 -28.51
CA GLY A 12 -12.78 -1.28 -28.54
C GLY A 12 -12.44 -0.31 -27.43
N GLN A 13 -13.36 0.07 -26.54
CA GLN A 13 -12.96 0.77 -25.32
C GLN A 13 -12.36 -0.26 -24.35
N LYS A 14 -11.06 -0.16 -24.08
CA LYS A 14 -10.46 -0.81 -22.91
C LYS A 14 -11.14 -0.20 -21.69
N ILE A 15 -12.15 -0.88 -21.18
CA ILE A 15 -12.79 -0.52 -19.92
C ILE A 15 -11.73 -0.75 -18.84
N TYR A 16 -11.18 0.34 -18.30
CA TYR A 16 -10.20 0.24 -17.23
C TYR A 16 -10.92 -0.11 -15.92
N GLU A 17 -10.56 -1.25 -15.35
CA GLU A 17 -11.17 -1.75 -14.12
C GLU A 17 -10.70 -0.93 -12.91
N ALA A 18 -11.50 -0.93 -11.85
CA ALA A 18 -11.12 -0.27 -10.60
C ALA A 18 -9.86 -0.92 -10.01
N HIS A 19 -8.83 -0.11 -9.79
CA HIS A 19 -7.54 -0.50 -9.22
C HIS A 19 -7.29 0.18 -7.85
N SER A 20 -8.29 0.89 -7.34
CA SER A 20 -8.34 1.58 -6.06
C SER A 20 -9.79 1.86 -5.66
N THR A 21 -10.05 2.15 -4.38
CA THR A 21 -11.39 2.55 -3.93
C THR A 21 -11.80 3.87 -4.57
N TYR A 22 -10.85 4.77 -4.79
CA TYR A 22 -11.08 6.04 -5.49
C TYR A 22 -11.52 5.81 -6.94
N ALA A 23 -10.85 4.93 -7.68
CA ALA A 23 -11.24 4.60 -9.05
C ALA A 23 -12.65 3.98 -9.11
N ALA A 24 -12.98 3.08 -8.17
CA ALA A 24 -14.32 2.53 -8.06
C ALA A 24 -15.37 3.62 -7.77
N ALA A 25 -15.07 4.56 -6.86
CA ALA A 25 -15.95 5.69 -6.54
C ALA A 25 -16.18 6.64 -7.73
N LEU A 26 -15.21 6.75 -8.64
CA LEU A 26 -15.34 7.50 -9.90
C LEU A 26 -16.11 6.73 -10.99
N GLY A 27 -16.57 5.51 -10.73
CA GLY A 27 -17.37 4.70 -11.64
C GLY A 27 -16.58 3.74 -12.52
N ALA A 28 -15.28 3.53 -12.26
CA ALA A 28 -14.54 2.43 -12.90
C ALA A 28 -15.16 1.09 -12.47
N PRO A 29 -15.34 0.12 -13.38
CA PRO A 29 -15.97 -1.16 -13.00
C PRO A 29 -15.16 -1.92 -11.96
N ASP A 30 -15.78 -2.13 -10.80
CA ASP A 30 -15.22 -2.93 -9.72
C ASP A 30 -15.60 -4.41 -9.91
N ARG A 31 -14.58 -5.26 -10.06
CA ARG A 31 -14.76 -6.72 -10.20
C ARG A 31 -14.95 -7.43 -8.87
N CYS A 32 -14.93 -6.71 -7.75
CA CYS A 32 -15.00 -7.27 -6.40
C CYS A 32 -13.89 -8.30 -6.14
N ARG A 33 -12.71 -8.06 -6.72
CA ARG A 33 -11.53 -8.92 -6.61
C ARG A 33 -10.46 -8.21 -5.79
N TYR A 34 -10.38 -8.61 -4.53
CA TYR A 34 -9.47 -8.02 -3.56
C TYR A 34 -8.52 -9.06 -2.99
N ARG A 35 -7.29 -8.63 -2.76
CA ARG A 35 -6.27 -9.42 -2.08
C ARG A 35 -6.63 -9.55 -0.60
N ARG A 36 -6.38 -10.74 -0.05
CA ARG A 36 -6.66 -11.06 1.35
C ARG A 36 -5.38 -11.51 2.04
N THR A 37 -5.16 -11.02 3.25
CA THR A 37 -4.13 -11.53 4.15
C THR A 37 -4.68 -12.81 4.79
N PRO A 38 -4.09 -14.00 4.58
CA PRO A 38 -4.56 -15.22 5.21
C PRO A 38 -4.50 -15.12 6.74
N PRO A 39 -5.43 -15.77 7.47
CA PRO A 39 -5.36 -15.84 8.93
C PRO A 39 -4.00 -16.37 9.41
N GLY A 40 -3.37 -15.68 10.36
CA GLY A 40 -2.06 -16.04 10.90
C GLY A 40 -0.86 -15.61 10.05
N ALA A 41 -1.06 -15.07 8.84
CA ALA A 41 0.00 -14.47 8.04
C ALA A 41 0.34 -13.05 8.54
N PRO A 42 1.58 -12.56 8.34
CA PRO A 42 1.94 -11.19 8.70
C PRO A 42 1.11 -10.18 7.88
N THR A 43 0.59 -9.16 8.56
CA THR A 43 -0.05 -8.00 7.92
C THR A 43 1.01 -7.05 7.37
N VAL A 44 0.60 -5.97 6.70
CA VAL A 44 1.55 -4.94 6.23
C VAL A 44 2.37 -4.37 7.38
N ALA A 45 1.74 -4.11 8.54
CA ALA A 45 2.45 -3.66 9.75
C ALA A 45 3.45 -4.70 10.31
N GLY A 46 3.27 -5.99 10.01
CA GLY A 46 4.26 -7.03 10.31
C GLY A 46 5.40 -7.10 9.29
N LEU A 47 5.18 -6.63 8.07
CA LEU A 47 6.16 -6.69 6.97
C LEU A 47 7.01 -5.43 6.85
N VAL A 48 6.52 -4.27 7.26
CA VAL A 48 7.22 -2.99 7.22
C VAL A 48 6.95 -2.18 8.48
N ARG A 49 7.97 -1.48 8.98
CA ARG A 49 7.89 -0.66 10.20
C ARG A 49 8.50 0.72 10.01
N PRO A 50 8.17 1.69 10.88
CA PRO A 50 8.86 2.98 10.92
C PRO A 50 10.39 2.82 10.95
N GLY A 51 11.06 3.65 10.15
CA GLY A 51 12.51 3.64 9.92
C GLY A 51 13.00 2.69 8.82
N ASP A 52 12.17 1.76 8.34
CA ASP A 52 12.53 0.93 7.18
C ASP A 52 12.61 1.81 5.92
N THR A 53 13.48 1.45 4.98
CA THR A 53 13.55 2.06 3.65
C THR A 53 12.75 1.22 2.67
N ILE A 54 11.87 1.87 1.90
CA ILE A 54 11.01 1.23 0.92
C ILE A 54 11.18 1.83 -0.48
N SER A 55 10.81 1.06 -1.49
CA SER A 55 10.54 1.53 -2.85
C SER A 55 9.24 0.95 -3.39
N THR A 56 8.71 1.55 -4.46
CA THR A 56 7.53 1.07 -5.17
C THR A 56 7.88 0.64 -6.58
N SER A 57 7.05 -0.22 -7.18
CA SER A 57 7.16 -0.63 -8.60
C SER A 57 7.07 0.54 -9.59
N TYR A 58 6.55 1.68 -9.15
CA TYR A 58 6.41 2.91 -9.93
C TYR A 58 7.45 3.99 -9.55
N ASN A 59 8.61 3.56 -9.05
CA ASN A 59 9.81 4.38 -8.82
C ASN A 59 9.64 5.52 -7.81
N THR A 60 8.81 5.33 -6.79
CA THR A 60 8.78 6.18 -5.60
C THR A 60 9.26 5.41 -4.38
N GLY A 61 9.39 6.08 -3.23
CA GLY A 61 9.79 5.43 -1.98
C GLY A 61 10.58 6.35 -1.08
N GLY A 62 11.03 5.80 0.04
CA GLY A 62 11.76 6.53 1.05
C GLY A 62 11.75 5.85 2.40
N VAL A 63 11.93 6.63 3.46
CA VAL A 63 11.95 6.13 4.84
C VAL A 63 10.54 6.15 5.41
N VAL A 64 10.09 5.00 5.91
CA VAL A 64 8.77 4.85 6.51
C VAL A 64 8.72 5.62 7.82
N ILE A 65 7.67 6.43 7.97
CA ILE A 65 7.39 7.21 9.18
C ILE A 65 6.30 6.52 10.00
N GLU A 66 5.28 5.99 9.32
CA GLU A 66 4.11 5.43 9.98
C GLU A 66 3.43 4.37 9.10
N VAL A 67 2.77 3.40 9.73
CA VAL A 67 1.95 2.39 9.05
C VAL A 67 0.59 2.34 9.76
N LYS A 68 -0.48 2.70 9.05
CA LYS A 68 -1.85 2.77 9.58
C LYS A 68 -2.74 1.70 8.95
N GLU A 69 -3.53 1.02 9.76
CA GLU A 69 -4.58 0.12 9.30
C GLU A 69 -5.89 0.85 9.08
N TYR A 70 -6.62 0.43 8.06
CA TYR A 70 -7.93 0.89 7.65
C TYR A 70 -8.77 -0.30 7.16
N PHE A 71 -10.07 -0.07 7.02
CA PHE A 71 -11.01 -1.12 6.62
C PHE A 71 -11.83 -0.65 5.42
N HIS A 72 -11.89 -1.49 4.39
CA HIS A 72 -12.74 -1.32 3.23
C HIS A 72 -13.94 -2.25 3.33
N ALA A 73 -15.15 -1.68 3.39
CA ALA A 73 -16.38 -2.44 3.25
C ALA A 73 -16.63 -2.74 1.77
N ALA A 74 -16.32 -3.97 1.34
CA ALA A 74 -16.48 -4.39 -0.04
C ALA A 74 -17.96 -4.54 -0.41
N PRO A 75 -18.34 -4.33 -1.69
CA PRO A 75 -19.70 -4.56 -2.17
C PRO A 75 -20.20 -6.01 -1.97
N THR A 76 -19.28 -6.96 -1.76
CA THR A 76 -19.58 -8.36 -1.42
C THR A 76 -20.08 -8.55 0.00
N GLY A 77 -20.08 -7.50 0.84
CA GLY A 77 -20.44 -7.56 2.27
C GLY A 77 -19.27 -7.91 3.20
N GLU A 78 -18.08 -8.16 2.65
CA GLU A 78 -16.86 -8.42 3.42
C GLU A 78 -16.20 -7.11 3.88
N THR A 79 -15.62 -7.10 5.08
CA THR A 79 -14.76 -6.01 5.55
C THR A 79 -13.30 -6.43 5.40
N LEU A 80 -12.57 -5.73 4.54
CA LEU A 80 -11.19 -6.04 4.18
C LEU A 80 -10.23 -5.05 4.86
N SER A 81 -9.26 -5.57 5.62
CA SER A 81 -8.17 -4.75 6.16
C SER A 81 -7.21 -4.33 5.04
N HIS A 82 -6.85 -3.05 5.04
CA HIS A 82 -5.79 -2.49 4.21
C HIS A 82 -5.00 -1.43 4.97
N PHE A 83 -3.84 -1.04 4.45
CA PHE A 83 -2.91 -0.17 5.16
C PHE A 83 -2.50 1.03 4.32
N THR A 84 -2.20 2.12 5.01
CA THR A 84 -1.49 3.27 4.45
C THR A 84 -0.10 3.31 5.05
N ILE A 85 0.90 3.34 4.19
CA ILE A 85 2.29 3.57 4.58
C ILE A 85 2.60 5.05 4.36
N VAL A 86 2.94 5.75 5.44
CA VAL A 86 3.44 7.13 5.39
C VAL A 86 4.95 7.07 5.32
N TYR A 87 5.54 7.77 4.37
CA TYR A 87 6.99 7.81 4.19
C TYR A 87 7.45 9.22 3.83
N VAL A 88 8.75 9.46 3.96
CA VAL A 88 9.43 10.65 3.46
C VAL A 88 10.48 10.23 2.43
N PRO A 89 10.63 10.95 1.29
CA PRO A 89 11.73 10.71 0.36
C PRO A 89 13.10 10.65 1.05
N SER A 90 13.95 9.73 0.63
CA SER A 90 15.22 9.43 1.34
C SER A 90 16.15 10.64 1.47
N ASP A 91 16.15 11.54 0.49
CA ASP A 91 16.93 12.78 0.48
C ASP A 91 16.51 13.78 1.56
N ARG A 92 15.32 13.59 2.17
CA ARG A 92 14.75 14.47 3.19
C ARG A 92 14.61 13.79 4.56
N ALA A 93 14.96 12.51 4.67
CA ALA A 93 14.69 11.70 5.86
C ALA A 93 15.42 12.17 7.14
N SER A 94 16.55 12.89 7.02
CA SER A 94 17.31 13.39 8.18
C SER A 94 16.61 14.52 8.93
N LYS A 95 15.81 15.33 8.24
CA LYS A 95 15.02 16.42 8.82
C LYS A 95 13.89 16.81 7.86
N TYR A 96 12.70 16.29 8.14
CA TYR A 96 11.52 16.51 7.30
C TYR A 96 10.47 17.38 8.00
N ARG A 97 9.59 17.98 7.20
CA ARG A 97 8.38 18.69 7.65
C ARG A 97 7.15 17.88 7.26
N ASP A 98 5.99 18.21 7.81
CA ASP A 98 4.74 17.53 7.47
C ASP A 98 4.42 17.59 5.96
N THR A 99 4.85 18.64 5.27
CA THR A 99 4.70 18.79 3.81
C THR A 99 5.57 17.85 2.98
N ASP A 100 6.58 17.22 3.60
CA ASP A 100 7.45 16.24 2.93
C ASP A 100 6.89 14.82 3.00
N LEU A 101 5.82 14.61 3.76
CA LEU A 101 5.18 13.31 3.90
C LEU A 101 4.52 12.89 2.58
N CYS A 102 4.62 11.60 2.29
CA CYS A 102 4.03 10.92 1.16
C CYS A 102 3.23 9.71 1.66
N TRP A 103 2.22 9.30 0.90
CA TRP A 103 1.32 8.22 1.29
C TRP A 103 1.24 7.15 0.21
N ILE A 104 1.35 5.90 0.64
CA ILE A 104 1.05 4.72 -0.16
C ILE A 104 -0.19 4.08 0.44
N ASN A 105 -1.34 4.35 -0.16
CA ASN A 105 -2.63 3.86 0.33
C ASN A 105 -2.94 2.44 -0.16
N GLU A 106 -3.95 1.86 0.50
CA GLU A 106 -4.62 0.61 0.07
C GLU A 106 -3.65 -0.57 -0.09
N CYS A 107 -2.70 -0.72 0.83
CA CYS A 107 -1.77 -1.84 0.83
C CYS A 107 -2.37 -3.05 1.57
N GLY A 108 -2.20 -4.25 1.03
CA GLY A 108 -2.49 -5.53 1.67
C GLY A 108 -1.25 -6.43 1.68
N ALA A 109 -1.24 -7.42 2.57
CA ALA A 109 -0.16 -8.41 2.65
C ALA A 109 -0.62 -9.74 2.04
N VAL A 110 0.19 -10.29 1.12
CA VAL A 110 -0.05 -11.63 0.56
C VAL A 110 1.27 -12.40 0.55
N GLY A 111 1.33 -13.49 1.31
CA GLY A 111 2.58 -14.17 1.61
C GLY A 111 3.51 -13.23 2.38
N ASN A 112 4.62 -12.82 1.75
CA ASN A 112 5.59 -11.86 2.30
C ASN A 112 5.70 -10.58 1.44
N ARG A 113 4.69 -10.30 0.61
CA ARG A 113 4.68 -9.16 -0.31
C ARG A 113 3.65 -8.12 0.13
N ILE A 114 3.99 -6.86 -0.07
CA ILE A 114 3.09 -5.73 0.18
C ILE A 114 2.54 -5.28 -1.17
N LEU A 115 1.30 -5.66 -1.46
CA LEU A 115 0.63 -5.40 -2.74
C LEU A 115 -0.53 -4.43 -2.53
N LYS A 116 -1.09 -3.90 -3.61
CA LYS A 116 -2.32 -3.11 -3.53
C LYS A 116 -3.54 -3.99 -3.23
N LEU A 117 -4.57 -3.42 -2.60
CA LEU A 117 -5.77 -4.14 -2.18
C LEU A 117 -6.52 -4.75 -3.37
N PHE A 118 -6.71 -3.98 -4.44
CA PHE A 118 -7.40 -4.42 -5.66
C PHE A 118 -6.48 -5.30 -6.50
N GLU A 119 -6.94 -6.49 -6.90
CA GLU A 119 -6.14 -7.41 -7.73
C GLU A 119 -5.73 -6.79 -9.08
N ALA A 120 -6.58 -5.93 -9.64
CA ALA A 120 -6.33 -5.19 -10.87
C ALA A 120 -5.16 -4.20 -10.77
N ASN A 121 -4.76 -3.82 -9.54
CA ASN A 121 -3.55 -3.04 -9.32
C ASN A 121 -2.37 -3.99 -9.07
N THR A 122 -1.38 -3.95 -9.95
CA THR A 122 -0.18 -4.80 -9.88
C THR A 122 0.97 -4.16 -9.12
N ASP A 123 0.77 -2.95 -8.57
CA ASP A 123 1.83 -2.26 -7.85
C ASP A 123 2.21 -2.94 -6.55
N GLU A 124 3.49 -2.81 -6.21
CA GLU A 124 4.11 -3.45 -5.06
C GLU A 124 5.00 -2.45 -4.30
N VAL A 125 5.07 -2.65 -2.99
CA VAL A 125 6.03 -1.97 -2.11
C VAL A 125 7.10 -2.97 -1.70
N PHE A 126 8.36 -2.62 -1.96
CA PHE A 126 9.53 -3.40 -1.61
C PHE A 126 10.20 -2.79 -0.38
N VAL A 127 10.59 -3.63 0.58
CA VAL A 127 11.43 -3.20 1.70
C VAL A 127 12.89 -3.40 1.32
N LEU A 128 13.63 -2.30 1.17
CA LEU A 128 15.02 -2.29 0.72
C LEU A 128 16.01 -2.33 1.89
N GLY A 129 15.65 -1.71 3.01
CA GLY A 129 16.51 -1.60 4.18
C GLY A 129 15.69 -1.67 5.45
N ARG A 130 16.19 -2.40 6.45
CA ARG A 130 15.55 -2.46 7.76
C ARG A 130 16.09 -1.36 8.67
N ALA A 131 15.21 -0.74 9.44
CA ALA A 131 15.60 0.11 10.55
C ALA A 131 16.55 -0.68 11.45
N GLN A 132 17.72 -0.10 11.76
CA GLN A 132 18.62 -0.68 12.74
C GLN A 132 17.92 -0.69 14.09
N SER A 133 17.82 -1.86 14.73
CA SER A 133 17.35 -1.93 16.10
C SER A 133 18.33 -1.18 16.98
N THR A 134 17.90 -0.05 17.55
CA THR A 134 18.65 0.64 18.60
C THR A 134 18.53 -0.12 19.92
N THR A 135 18.87 -1.41 19.93
CA THR A 135 19.30 -2.06 21.16
C THR A 135 20.67 -1.47 21.49
N SER A 136 20.65 -0.40 22.29
CA SER A 136 21.82 0.15 22.94
C SER A 136 22.57 -0.96 23.67
N ARG A 137 23.57 -1.56 23.01
CA ARG A 137 24.61 -2.34 23.69
C ARG A 137 25.58 -1.37 24.35
N ARG A 138 25.09 -0.57 25.30
CA ARG A 138 25.97 -0.02 26.35
C ARG A 138 26.23 -1.13 27.35
N SER A 139 27.13 -2.05 26.98
CA SER A 139 27.84 -2.87 27.95
C SER A 139 28.69 -1.90 28.78
N ARG A 140 28.14 -1.43 29.92
CA ARG A 140 28.96 -0.82 30.96
C ARG A 140 29.72 -1.96 31.63
N THR A 141 30.94 -2.20 31.19
CA THR A 141 31.92 -2.98 31.96
C THR A 141 32.21 -2.18 33.22
N ILE A 142 31.68 -2.62 34.37
CA ILE A 142 32.14 -2.13 35.67
C ILE A 142 33.30 -3.06 36.07
N LEU A 143 34.52 -2.53 36.04
CA LEU A 143 35.67 -3.15 36.69
C LEU A 143 35.64 -2.67 38.16
N ILE A 144 35.53 -3.58 39.12
CA ILE A 144 35.86 -3.28 40.52
C ILE A 144 37.15 -4.05 40.81
N THR A 145 38.22 -3.30 41.00
CA THR A 145 39.52 -3.72 41.54
C THR A 145 39.51 -3.75 43.05
#